data_AF-A0AAP8E466-F1
#
_entry.id   AF-A0AAP8E466-F1
#
_cell.length_a   1.000
_cell.length_b   1.000
_cell.length_c   1.000
_cell.angle_alpha   90.00
_cell.angle_beta   90.00
_cell.angle_gamma   90.00
#
_symmetry.space_group_name_H-M   'P 1'
#
loop_
_entity.id
_entity.type
_entity.pdbx_description
1 polymer ?
#
loop_
_entity_poly.entity_id
_entity_poly.type
_entity_poly.pdbx_seq_one_letter_code
_entity_poly.pdbx_strand_id
1 'polypeptide(L)'
;MMLGRLQSDCEYVVGHLSNFCKRRLSESSINNALWGDSIDRHFAEMYRLYDNFTEEEKPEWLTREQIDIYKYKIKKLVVEK
;
A
#
# COMPACT_ATOMS: atom_id res chain seq x y z
N MET A 1 15.10 0.18 -3.66
CA MET A 1 14.86 -0.76 -2.54
C MET A 1 13.44 -1.32 -2.66
N MET A 2 13.19 -2.54 -2.15
CA MET A 2 11.87 -3.19 -2.23
C MET A 2 10.75 -2.33 -1.60
N LEU A 3 11.04 -1.65 -0.48
CA LEU A 3 10.08 -0.78 0.20
C LEU A 3 9.56 0.36 -0.69
N GLY A 4 10.41 0.95 -1.53
CA GLY A 4 10.01 2.00 -2.48
C GLY A 4 9.05 1.48 -3.56
N ARG A 5 9.22 0.22 -4.00
CA ARG A 5 8.28 -0.42 -4.94
C ARG A 5 6.90 -0.61 -4.30
N LEU A 6 6.86 -1.10 -3.05
CA LEU A 6 5.61 -1.29 -2.32
C LEU A 6 4.88 0.03 -2.08
N GLN A 7 5.63 1.10 -1.76
CA GLN A 7 5.08 2.44 -1.66
C GLN A 7 4.49 2.91 -2.99
N SER A 8 5.17 2.68 -4.12
CA SER A 8 4.65 3.04 -5.45
C SER A 8 3.40 2.25 -5.82
N ASP A 9 3.30 0.96 -5.45
CA ASP A 9 2.07 0.17 -5.63
C ASP A 9 0.90 0.82 -4.87
N CYS A 10 1.14 1.26 -3.62
CA CYS A 10 0.13 1.97 -2.83
C CYS A 10 -0.28 3.31 -3.46
N GLU A 11 0.67 4.09 -3.99
CA GLU A 11 0.38 5.34 -4.69
C GLU A 11 -0.38 5.11 -6.00
N TYR A 12 -0.09 4.02 -6.71
CA TYR A 12 -0.85 3.66 -7.90
C TYR A 12 -2.31 3.35 -7.57
N VAL A 13 -2.55 2.58 -6.49
CA VAL A 13 -3.92 2.26 -6.04
C VAL A 13 -4.66 3.51 -5.53
N VAL A 14 -4.03 4.28 -4.65
CA VAL A 14 -4.66 5.44 -4.01
C VAL A 14 -4.73 6.65 -4.93
N GLY A 15 -3.73 6.87 -5.78
CA GLY A 15 -3.67 8.00 -6.69
C GLY A 15 -4.36 7.68 -8.00
N HIS A 16 -3.86 6.70 -8.75
CA HIS A 16 -4.29 6.48 -10.12
C HIS A 16 -5.65 5.76 -10.16
N LEU A 17 -5.75 4.59 -9.54
CA LEU A 17 -6.97 3.79 -9.52
C LEU A 17 -8.13 4.51 -8.82
N SER A 18 -7.89 5.19 -7.69
CA SER A 18 -8.97 5.91 -6.98
C SER A 18 -9.49 7.14 -7.74
N ASN A 19 -8.60 7.94 -8.32
CA ASN A 19 -9.00 9.14 -9.07
C ASN A 19 -9.65 8.79 -10.41
N PHE A 20 -9.14 7.74 -11.08
CA PHE A 20 -9.65 7.32 -12.38
C PHE A 20 -10.97 6.57 -12.26
N CYS A 21 -11.11 5.70 -11.25
CA CYS A 21 -12.32 4.91 -11.12
C CYS A 21 -13.49 5.67 -10.48
N LYS A 22 -13.29 6.73 -9.65
CA LYS A 22 -14.34 7.42 -8.86
C LYS A 22 -15.40 6.49 -8.23
N ARG A 23 -15.06 5.21 -8.10
CA ARG A 23 -15.93 4.07 -7.77
C ARG A 23 -15.07 3.12 -6.95
N ARG A 24 -15.71 2.46 -6.01
CA ARG A 24 -15.06 1.43 -5.21
C ARG A 24 -14.58 0.30 -6.13
N LEU A 25 -13.38 -0.21 -5.85
CA LEU A 25 -12.70 -1.25 -6.62
C LEU A 25 -13.04 -2.62 -6.05
N SER A 26 -12.95 -3.65 -6.88
CA SER A 26 -12.99 -5.03 -6.38
C SER A 26 -11.69 -5.35 -5.66
N GLU A 27 -11.77 -6.20 -4.65
CA GLU A 27 -10.59 -6.70 -3.94
C GLU A 27 -9.58 -7.35 -4.90
N SER A 28 -10.06 -8.11 -5.89
CA SER A 28 -9.20 -8.75 -6.90
C SER A 28 -8.41 -7.74 -7.74
N SER A 29 -9.01 -6.60 -8.11
CA SER A 29 -8.31 -5.54 -8.84
C SER A 29 -7.21 -4.90 -8.00
N ILE A 30 -7.45 -4.69 -6.71
CA ILE A 30 -6.44 -4.17 -5.78
C ILE A 30 -5.34 -5.21 -5.55
N ASN A 31 -5.70 -6.48 -5.36
CA ASN A 31 -4.74 -7.57 -5.14
C ASN A 31 -3.80 -7.75 -6.33
N ASN A 32 -4.29 -7.59 -7.57
CA ASN A 32 -3.45 -7.63 -8.77
C ASN A 32 -2.51 -6.41 -8.91
N ALA A 33 -2.86 -5.28 -8.28
CA ALA A 33 -2.07 -4.05 -8.32
C ALA A 33 -1.02 -3.98 -7.19
N LEU A 34 -1.16 -4.80 -6.15
CA LEU A 34 -0.28 -4.85 -5.00
C LEU A 34 0.65 -6.07 -5.08
N TRP A 35 1.90 -5.91 -4.64
CA TRP A 35 2.77 -7.05 -4.40
C TRP A 35 2.17 -8.03 -3.37
N GLY A 36 2.26 -9.34 -3.64
CA GLY A 36 1.85 -10.40 -2.71
C GLY A 36 0.40 -10.85 -2.82
N ASP A 37 -0.30 -10.49 -3.90
CA ASP A 37 -1.66 -10.93 -4.27
C ASP A 37 -2.74 -10.70 -3.20
N SER A 38 -2.44 -9.89 -2.18
CA SER A 38 -3.37 -9.55 -1.11
C SER A 38 -2.90 -8.30 -0.37
N ILE A 39 -3.86 -7.49 0.06
CA ILE A 39 -3.63 -6.30 0.87
C ILE A 39 -2.83 -6.65 2.12
N ASP A 40 -3.21 -7.69 2.85
CA ASP A 40 -2.55 -8.00 4.12
C ASP A 40 -1.11 -8.52 3.94
N ARG A 41 -0.80 -9.30 2.90
CA ARG A 41 0.60 -9.70 2.61
C ARG A 41 1.45 -8.51 2.17
N HIS A 42 0.89 -7.62 1.35
CA HIS A 42 1.57 -6.41 0.91
C HIS A 42 2.02 -5.56 2.11
N PHE A 43 1.08 -5.26 3.01
CA PHE A 43 1.36 -4.43 4.18
C PHE A 43 2.23 -5.16 5.21
N ALA A 44 2.08 -6.47 5.39
CA ALA A 44 2.96 -7.25 6.25
C ALA A 44 4.43 -7.14 5.81
N GLU A 45 4.69 -7.21 4.51
CA GLU A 45 6.04 -7.05 3.97
C GLU A 45 6.52 -5.60 4.06
N MET A 46 5.65 -4.60 3.85
CA MET A 46 6.00 -3.19 4.09
C MET A 46 6.45 -2.95 5.53
N TYR A 47 5.69 -3.41 6.53
CA TYR A 47 6.06 -3.26 7.93
C TYR A 47 7.35 -4.03 8.24
N ARG A 48 7.50 -5.26 7.73
CA ARG A 48 8.71 -6.05 7.93
C ARG A 48 9.95 -5.35 7.39
N LEU A 49 9.87 -4.82 6.16
CA LEU A 49 10.98 -4.08 5.56
C LEU A 49 11.24 -2.80 6.34
N TYR A 50 10.19 -2.04 6.68
CA TYR A 50 10.31 -0.80 7.44
C TYR A 50 10.95 -1.00 8.82
N ASP A 51 10.50 -2.02 9.56
CA ASP A 51 10.99 -2.34 10.90
C ASP A 51 12.41 -2.96 10.87
N ASN A 52 12.85 -3.45 9.72
CA ASN A 52 14.22 -3.94 9.53
C ASN A 52 15.23 -2.82 9.23
N PHE A 53 14.77 -1.60 8.90
CA PHE A 53 15.67 -0.45 8.79
C PHE A 53 16.00 0.10 10.18
N THR A 54 17.27 0.44 10.39
CA THR A 54 17.69 1.21 11.57
C THR A 54 17.14 2.63 11.50
N GLU A 55 17.06 3.36 12.62
CA GLU A 55 16.53 4.73 12.64
C GLU A 55 17.27 5.68 11.66
N GLU A 56 18.56 5.43 11.41
CA GLU A 56 19.39 6.20 10.47
C GLU A 56 19.15 5.82 9.00
N GLU A 57 18.69 4.59 8.74
CA GLU A 57 18.39 4.09 7.39
C GLU A 57 16.91 4.24 7.02
N LYS A 58 16.07 4.62 7.98
CA LYS A 58 14.65 4.85 7.72
C LYS A 58 14.49 5.96 6.69
N PRO A 59 13.70 5.71 5.64
CA PRO A 59 13.49 6.71 4.60
C PRO A 59 12.75 7.94 5.13
N GLU A 60 13.20 9.14 4.77
CA GLU A 60 12.49 10.40 5.07
C GLU A 60 11.16 10.53 4.30
N TRP A 61 11.04 9.81 3.18
CA TRP A 61 9.88 9.84 2.29
C TRP A 61 8.76 8.88 2.69
N LEU A 62 8.98 8.00 3.68
CA LEU A 62 7.97 7.08 4.17
C LEU A 62 8.03 6.93 5.69
N THR A 63 6.94 7.26 6.38
CA THR A 63 6.78 6.98 7.81
C THR A 63 5.88 5.77 8.05
N ARG A 64 6.00 5.16 9.23
CA ARG A 64 5.10 4.06 9.63
C ARG A 64 3.63 4.47 9.59
N GLU A 65 3.33 5.69 10.02
CA GLU A 65 1.98 6.29 9.97
C GLU A 65 1.47 6.43 8.52
N GLN A 66 2.35 6.76 7.57
CA GLN A 66 1.98 6.80 6.16
C GLN A 66 1.62 5.41 5.63
N ILE A 67 2.33 4.36 6.04
CA ILE A 67 1.98 2.96 5.72
C ILE A 67 0.57 2.63 6.24
N ASP A 68 0.24 3.03 7.47
CA ASP A 68 -1.09 2.85 8.05
C ASP A 68 -2.17 3.63 7.27
N ILE A 69 -1.88 4.86 6.85
CA ILE A 69 -2.77 5.67 6.02
C ILE A 69 -3.02 5.01 4.66
N TYR A 70 -1.99 4.46 4.01
CA TYR A 70 -2.16 3.72 2.75
C TYR A 70 -3.08 2.52 2.96
N LYS A 71 -2.84 1.71 4.01
CA LYS A 71 -3.67 0.55 4.33
C LYS A 71 -5.13 0.93 4.52
N TYR A 72 -5.39 1.99 5.28
CA TYR A 72 -6.74 2.50 5.51
C TYR A 72 -7.42 2.96 4.21
N LYS A 73 -6.73 3.76 3.38
CA LYS A 73 -7.27 4.25 2.11
C LYS A 73 -7.59 3.10 1.16
N ILE A 74 -6.68 2.14 1.01
CA ILE A 74 -6.88 0.98 0.13
C ILE A 74 -8.07 0.14 0.61
N LYS A 75 -8.15 -0.18 1.91
CA LYS A 75 -9.29 -0.93 2.46
C LYS A 75 -10.62 -0.18 2.25
N LYS A 76 -10.63 1.15 2.40
CA LYS A 76 -11.82 1.97 2.13
C LYS A 76 -12.25 1.95 0.66
N LEU A 77 -11.33 1.72 -0.27
CA LEU A 77 -11.62 1.62 -1.70
C LEU A 77 -12.22 0.26 -2.09
N VAL A 78 -12.00 -0.79 -1.30
CA VAL A 78 -12.61 -2.12 -1.54
C VAL A 78 -14.12 -2.04 -1.30
N VAL A 79 -14.92 -2.53 -2.26
CA VAL A 79 -16.33 -2.84 -1.99
C VAL A 79 -16.40 -4.08 -1.10
N GLU A 80 -16.76 -3.94 0.17
CA GLU A 80 -17.39 -5.06 0.89
C GLU A 80 -18.75 -5.30 0.23
N LYS A 81 -18.86 -6.43 -0.47
CA LYS A 81 -20.13 -6.94 -1.01
C LYS A 81 -20.79 -7.85 0.02
#